data_AF-A0A944BSB7-F1
#
_entry.id   AF-A0A944BSB7-F1
#
_cell.length_a   1.000
_cell.length_b   1.000
_cell.length_c   1.000
_cell.angle_alpha   90.00
_cell.angle_beta   90.00
_cell.angle_gamma   90.00
#
_symmetry.space_group_name_H-M   'P 1'
#
loop_
_entity.id
_entity.type
_entity.pdbx_description
1 polymer ?
#
loop_
_entity_poly.entity_id
_entity_poly.type
_entity_poly.pdbx_seq_one_letter_code
_entity_poly.pdbx_strand_id
1 'polypeptide(L)' 'MMGANAEKTTYAQDIARVEDIVAKISNGCDVDDMLGLASEAAGLLARCREKLGKTGLEIEEVLKDLKGKDE' A
#
# COMPACT_ATOMS: atom_id res chain seq x y z
N MET A 1 3.24 -12.91 -28.03
CA MET A 1 2.87 -13.19 -26.63
C MET A 1 3.16 -11.93 -25.83
N MET A 2 2.13 -11.13 -25.52
CA MET A 2 2.27 -9.95 -24.67
C MET A 2 2.35 -10.41 -23.22
N GLY A 3 3.52 -10.27 -22.60
CA GLY A 3 3.66 -10.40 -21.16
C GLY A 3 2.93 -9.25 -20.50
N ALA A 4 1.87 -9.55 -19.76
CA ALA A 4 1.25 -8.60 -18.86
C ALA A 4 2.26 -8.28 -17.74
N ASN A 5 3.04 -7.21 -17.92
CA ASN A 5 3.70 -6.56 -16.80
C ASN A 5 2.58 -6.06 -15.89
N ALA A 6 2.29 -6.81 -14.82
CA ALA A 6 1.46 -6.32 -13.72
C ALA A 6 2.20 -5.12 -13.13
N GLU A 7 1.91 -3.92 -13.63
CA GLU A 7 2.46 -2.68 -13.11
C GLU A 7 2.13 -2.64 -11.61
N LYS A 8 3.18 -2.65 -10.77
CA LYS A 8 3.00 -2.51 -9.33
C LYS A 8 2.33 -1.16 -9.10
N THR A 9 1.14 -1.16 -8.52
CA THR A 9 0.39 0.03 -8.15
C THR A 9 1.24 0.93 -7.23
N THR A 10 1.07 2.24 -7.29
CA THR A 10 1.72 3.20 -6.39
C THR A 10 1.06 3.19 -5.01
N TYR A 11 1.73 3.75 -4.00
CA TYR A 11 1.11 3.91 -2.67
C TYR A 11 -0.21 4.71 -2.74
N ALA A 12 -0.21 5.81 -3.51
CA ALA A 12 -1.40 6.64 -3.68
C ALA A 12 -2.56 5.88 -4.34
N GLN A 13 -2.27 5.03 -5.34
CA GLN A 13 -3.27 4.18 -5.98
C GLN A 13 -3.82 3.12 -5.01
N ASP A 14 -2.95 2.49 -4.21
CA ASP A 14 -3.38 1.51 -3.22
C ASP A 14 -4.29 2.15 -2.15
N ILE A 15 -3.96 3.34 -1.66
CA ILE A 15 -4.79 4.08 -0.69
C ILE A 15 -6.11 4.54 -1.30
N ALA A 16 -6.10 5.10 -2.50
CA ALA A 16 -7.34 5.51 -3.18
C ALA A 16 -8.31 4.33 -3.35
N ARG A 17 -7.78 3.13 -3.61
CA ARG A 17 -8.60 1.92 -3.69
C ARG A 17 -9.17 1.51 -2.33
N VAL A 18 -8.41 1.65 -1.24
CA VAL A 18 -8.91 1.40 0.12
C VAL A 18 -10.06 2.36 0.46
N GLU A 19 -9.92 3.64 0.12
CA GLU A 19 -10.98 4.65 0.36
C GLU A 19 -12.27 4.32 -0.40
N ASP A 20 -12.16 3.89 -1.67
CA ASP A 20 -13.30 3.41 -2.46
C ASP A 20 -13.97 2.17 -1.84
N ILE A 21 -13.17 1.22 -1.35
CA ILE A 21 -13.69 0.03 -0.65
C ILE A 21 -14.48 0.44 0.60
N VAL A 22 -13.93 1.33 1.42
CA VAL A 22 -14.60 1.82 2.64
C VAL A 22 -15.93 2.50 2.27
N ALA A 23 -15.93 3.36 1.25
CA ALA A 23 -17.15 4.01 0.77
C ALA A 23 -18.21 3.00 0.31
N LYS A 24 -17.81 1.95 -0.42
CA LYS A 24 -18.72 0.87 -0.86
C LYS A 24 -19.33 0.11 0.32
N ILE A 25 -18.51 -0.25 1.31
CA ILE A 25 -18.98 -0.94 2.52
C ILE A 25 -19.97 -0.05 3.28
N SER A 26 -19.66 1.24 3.46
CA SER A 26 -20.51 2.18 4.18
C SER A 26 -21.88 2.44 3.50
N ASN A 27 -21.99 2.24 2.19
CA ASN A 27 -23.22 2.46 1.44
C ASN A 27 -24.19 1.27 1.41
N GLY A 28 -23.95 0.23 2.23
CA GLY A 28 -24.86 -0.92 2.33
C GLY A 28 -24.55 -2.04 1.35
N CYS A 29 -23.26 -2.35 1.18
CA CYS A 29 -22.76 -3.50 0.44
C CYS A 29 -23.41 -4.83 0.91
N ASP A 30 -23.66 -5.75 -0.03
CA ASP A 30 -24.05 -7.13 0.27
C ASP A 30 -22.98 -7.81 1.15
N VAL A 31 -23.39 -8.70 2.06
CA VAL A 31 -22.50 -9.37 3.01
C VAL A 31 -21.45 -10.23 2.30
N ASP A 32 -21.81 -10.88 1.19
CA ASP A 32 -20.87 -11.71 0.42
C ASP A 32 -19.80 -10.85 -0.27
N ASP A 33 -20.21 -9.69 -0.81
CA ASP A 33 -19.30 -8.70 -1.39
C ASP A 33 -18.42 -8.03 -0.32
N MET A 34 -18.95 -7.87 0.90
CA MET A 34 -18.25 -7.21 2.01
C MET A 34 -17.00 -7.99 2.43
N LEU A 35 -17.06 -9.32 2.45
CA LEU A 35 -15.89 -10.16 2.77
C LEU A 35 -14.80 -10.05 1.70
N GLY A 36 -15.19 -10.01 0.42
CA GLY A 36 -14.27 -9.83 -0.70
C GLY A 36 -13.56 -8.47 -0.64
N LEU A 37 -14.34 -7.41 -0.46
CA LEU A 37 -13.83 -6.04 -0.33
C LEU A 37 -12.91 -5.87 0.89
N ALA A 38 -13.28 -6.44 2.04
CA ALA A 38 -12.44 -6.40 3.24
C ALA A 38 -11.10 -7.14 3.03
N SER A 39 -11.13 -8.29 2.35
CA SER A 39 -9.92 -9.05 2.01
C SER A 39 -9.02 -8.29 1.05
N GLU A 40 -9.61 -7.61 0.05
CA GLU A 40 -8.88 -6.75 -0.88
C GLU A 40 -8.21 -5.57 -0.14
N ALA A 41 -8.96 -4.88 0.73
CA ALA A 41 -8.44 -3.77 1.55
C ALA A 41 -7.28 -4.22 2.43
N ALA A 42 -7.37 -5.41 3.06
CA ALA A 42 -6.27 -5.96 3.86
C ALA A 42 -4.99 -6.17 3.03
N GLY A 43 -5.13 -6.69 1.81
CA GLY A 43 -4.00 -6.86 0.89
C GLY A 43 -3.37 -5.55 0.44
N LEU A 44 -4.20 -4.52 0.18
CA LEU A 44 -3.75 -3.17 -0.15
C LEU A 44 -2.97 -2.54 1.01
N LEU A 45 -3.51 -2.62 2.23
CA LEU A 45 -2.87 -2.09 3.44
C LEU A 45 -1.55 -2.78 3.76
N ALA A 46 -1.46 -4.09 3.54
CA ALA A 46 -0.20 -4.83 3.70
C ALA A 46 0.89 -4.29 2.77
N ARG A 47 0.55 -4.01 1.50
CA ARG A 47 1.50 -3.39 0.54
C ARG A 47 1.86 -1.97 0.92
N CYS A 48 0.90 -1.17 1.38
CA CYS A 48 1.16 0.18 1.88
C CYS A 48 2.15 0.15 3.04
N ARG A 49 1.96 -0.76 4.00
CA ARG A 49 2.89 -0.96 5.12
C ARG A 49 4.27 -1.35 4.66
N GLU A 50 4.39 -2.25 3.68
CA GLU A 50 5.69 -2.67 3.14
C GLU A 50 6.43 -1.49 2.49
N LYS A 51 5.74 -0.69 1.68
CA LYS A 51 6.31 0.50 1.04
C LYS A 51 6.81 1.51 2.06
N LEU A 52 5.99 1.85 3.06
CA LEU A 52 6.36 2.77 4.13
C LEU A 52 7.55 2.25 4.96
N GLY A 53 7.57 0.94 5.26
CA GLY A 53 8.67 0.32 5.98
C GLY A 53 9.99 0.42 5.22
N LYS A 54 9.99 0.14 3.91
CA LYS A 54 11.18 0.28 3.05
C LYS A 54 11.66 1.72 3.00
N THR A 55 10.76 2.67 2.79
CA THR A 55 11.10 4.09 2.78
C THR A 55 11.70 4.54 4.11
N GLY A 56 11.17 4.06 5.25
CA GLY A 56 11.74 4.35 6.56
C GLY A 56 13.18 3.85 6.72
N LEU A 57 13.44 2.61 6.28
CA LEU A 57 14.78 2.03 6.32
C LEU A 57 15.77 2.79 5.44
N GLU A 58 15.39 3.16 4.22
CA GLU A 58 16.23 3.94 3.31
C GLU A 58 16.58 5.32 3.91
N ILE A 59 15.60 5.99 4.55
CA ILE A 59 15.85 7.25 5.25
C ILE A 59 16.83 7.06 6.41
N GLU A 60 16.68 5.99 7.20
CA GLU A 60 17.61 5.69 8.30
C GLU A 60 19.04 5.45 7.80
N GLU A 61 19.21 4.75 6.68
CA GLU A 61 20.53 4.53 6.06
C GLU A 61 21.15 5.85 5.60
N VAL A 62 20.40 6.70 4.90
CA VAL A 62 20.87 8.03 4.47
C VAL A 62 21.28 8.88 5.67
N LEU A 63 20.51 8.86 6.76
CA LEU A 63 20.84 9.60 7.98
C LEU A 63 22.09 9.08 8.68
N LYS A 64 22.34 7.76 8.66
CA LYS A 64 23.58 7.16 9.21
C LYS A 64 24.79 7.57 8.37
N ASP A 65 24.68 7.51 7.05
CA ASP A 65 25.75 7.90 6.12
C ASP A 65 26.11 9.37 6.25
N LEU A 66 25.13 10.24 6.49
CA LEU A 66 25.38 11.66 6.74
C LEU A 66 26.11 11.88 8.08
N LYS A 67 25.65 11.23 9.17
CA LYS A 67 26.32 11.33 10.48
C LYS A 67 27.75 10.81 10.45
N GLY A 68 28.02 9.73 9.72
CA GLY A 68 29.36 9.15 9.59
C GLY A 68 30.32 9.94 8.69
N LYS A 69 29.85 10.99 8.01
CA LYS A 69 30.69 11.91 7.21
C LYS A 69 31.09 13.18 7.96
N ASP A 70 30.46 13.42 9.12
CA ASP A 70 30.72 14.58 9.97
C ASP A 70 31.68 14.26 11.15
N GLU A 71 32.17 13.01 11.24
CA GLU A 71 33.24 12.54 12.14
C GLU A 71 34.55 12.27 11.37
#